data_AF-A0A965CH44-F1
#
_entry.id   AF-A0A965CH44-F1
#
_cell.length_a   1.000
_cell.length_b   1.000
_cell.length_c   1.000
_cell.angle_alpha   90.00
_cell.angle_beta   90.00
_cell.angle_gamma   90.00
#
_symmetry.space_group_name_H-M   'P 1'
#
loop_
_entity.id
_entity.type
_entity.pdbx_description
1 polymer ?
#
loop_
_entity_poly.entity_id
_entity_poly.type
_entity_poly.pdbx_seq_one_letter_code
_entity_poly.pdbx_strand_id
1 'polypeptide(L)'
;MSNFLLTILAAYGICFGLMNDKAAFITGPLRRIPLFPDDQGQTFFARMLSCPYCTGFHAGYIAWFMIHAHVVLTAPSWGMIGEVVATAFASSAACYLLDITAEWVEHWSSGE
;
A
#
# COMPACT_ATOMS: atom_id res chain seq x y z
N MET A 1 6.08 20.02 -2.77
CA MET A 1 6.67 19.12 -1.74
C MET A 1 5.63 18.65 -0.72
N SER A 2 4.81 19.52 -0.12
CA SER A 2 3.84 19.13 0.92
C SER A 2 2.85 18.02 0.50
N ASN A 3 2.36 18.03 -0.74
CA ASN A 3 1.45 16.98 -1.22
C ASN A 3 2.10 15.60 -1.31
N PHE A 4 3.38 15.51 -1.69
CA PHE A 4 4.05 14.22 -1.84
C PHE A 4 4.23 13.50 -0.50
N LEU A 5 4.71 14.21 0.52
CA LEU A 5 4.84 13.65 1.87
C LEU A 5 3.48 13.19 2.43
N LEU A 6 2.43 13.99 2.23
CA LEU A 6 1.08 13.62 2.65
C LEU A 6 0.59 12.37 1.92
N THR A 7 0.89 12.22 0.62
CA THR A 7 0.55 11.00 -0.12
C THR A 7 1.26 9.78 0.43
N ILE A 8 2.55 9.88 0.75
CA ILE A 8 3.32 8.77 1.35
C ILE A 8 2.77 8.41 2.73
N LEU A 9 2.43 9.39 3.57
CA LEU A 9 1.83 9.15 4.88
C LEU A 9 0.44 8.51 4.76
N ALA A 10 -0.38 8.98 3.82
CA ALA A 10 -1.69 8.39 3.54
C ALA A 10 -1.55 6.94 3.04
N ALA A 11 -0.60 6.68 2.13
CA ALA A 11 -0.30 5.34 1.63
C ALA A 11 0.17 4.42 2.76
N TYR A 12 1.06 4.90 3.65
CA TYR A 12 1.46 4.13 4.82
C TYR A 12 0.28 3.82 5.75
N GLY A 13 -0.58 4.80 6.04
CA GLY A 13 -1.77 4.58 6.86
C GLY A 13 -2.72 3.53 6.26
N ILE A 14 -2.93 3.56 4.94
CA ILE A 14 -3.70 2.54 4.22
C ILE A 14 -3.01 1.18 4.32
N CYS A 15 -1.70 1.12 4.04
CA CYS A 15 -0.91 -0.10 4.08
C CYS A 15 -0.97 -0.76 5.47
N PHE A 16 -0.63 0.01 6.51
CA PHE A 16 -0.70 -0.41 7.90
C PHE A 16 -2.10 -0.89 8.27
N GLY A 17 -3.14 -0.12 7.93
CA GLY A 17 -4.52 -0.46 8.26
C GLY A 17 -5.01 -1.75 7.59
N LEU A 18 -4.62 -1.98 6.33
CA LEU A 18 -4.97 -3.17 5.57
C LEU A 18 -4.21 -4.41 6.06
N MET A 19 -2.92 -4.28 6.35
CA MET A 19 -2.11 -5.41 6.83
C MET A 19 -2.43 -5.81 8.27
N ASN A 20 -2.77 -4.84 9.12
CA ASN A 20 -3.11 -5.07 10.54
C ASN A 20 -4.62 -5.26 10.77
N ASP A 21 -5.38 -5.57 9.72
CA ASP A 21 -6.82 -5.85 9.77
C ASP A 21 -7.66 -4.80 10.53
N LYS A 22 -7.24 -3.53 10.49
CA LYS A 22 -8.00 -2.41 11.09
C LYS A 22 -9.35 -2.20 10.40
N ALA A 23 -9.50 -2.74 9.18
CA ALA A 23 -10.76 -2.86 8.46
C ALA A 23 -11.06 -4.32 8.10
N ALA A 24 -11.17 -5.20 9.11
CA ALA A 24 -11.41 -6.64 8.92
C ALA A 24 -12.63 -6.99 8.04
N PHE A 25 -13.66 -6.13 8.02
CA PHE A 25 -14.82 -6.29 7.15
C PHE A 25 -14.51 -6.12 5.66
N ILE A 26 -13.40 -5.47 5.32
CA ILE A 26 -12.88 -5.31 3.95
C ILE A 26 -11.84 -6.40 3.66
N THR A 27 -10.84 -6.55 4.52
CA THR A 27 -9.69 -7.44 4.30
C THR A 27 -10.10 -8.92 4.33
N GLY A 28 -11.04 -9.30 5.20
CA GLY A 28 -11.55 -10.67 5.30
C GLY A 28 -12.19 -11.17 3.99
N PRO A 29 -13.20 -10.47 3.44
CA PRO A 29 -13.76 -10.80 2.13
C PRO A 29 -12.74 -10.74 1.00
N LEU A 30 -11.89 -9.71 0.94
CA LEU A 30 -10.87 -9.55 -0.12
C LEU A 30 -9.95 -10.77 -0.23
N ARG A 31 -9.42 -11.27 0.90
CA ARG A 31 -8.53 -12.45 0.90
C ARG A 31 -9.19 -13.72 0.35
N ARG A 32 -10.53 -13.82 0.39
CA ARG A 32 -11.29 -14.99 -0.08
C ARG A 32 -11.68 -14.90 -1.56
N ILE A 33 -11.50 -13.74 -2.19
CA ILE A 33 -11.82 -13.58 -3.61
C ILE A 33 -10.85 -14.46 -4.43
N PRO A 34 -11.34 -15.43 -5.23
CA PRO A 34 -10.50 -16.41 -5.93
C PRO A 34 -9.89 -15.82 -7.21
N LEU A 35 -9.21 -14.68 -7.09
CA LEU A 35 -8.49 -14.03 -8.19
C LEU A 35 -7.04 -14.49 -8.21
N PHE A 36 -6.59 -14.94 -9.37
CA PHE A 36 -5.20 -15.35 -9.64
C PHE A 36 -4.60 -16.22 -8.52
N PRO A 37 -5.19 -17.39 -8.21
CA PRO A 37 -4.59 -18.30 -7.23
C PRO A 37 -3.22 -18.76 -7.71
N ASP A 38 -2.28 -18.94 -6.79
CA ASP A 38 -1.01 -19.60 -7.07
C ASP A 38 -1.07 -21.11 -6.80
N ASP A 39 0.06 -21.78 -7.01
CA ASP A 39 0.22 -23.22 -6.80
C ASP A 39 0.02 -23.64 -5.33
N GLN A 40 0.05 -22.69 -4.38
CA GLN A 40 -0.19 -22.90 -2.96
C GLN A 40 -1.63 -22.59 -2.55
N GLY A 41 -2.49 -22.20 -3.50
CA GLY A 41 -3.88 -21.83 -3.25
C GLY A 41 -4.07 -20.44 -2.64
N GLN A 42 -3.01 -19.61 -2.59
CA GLN A 42 -3.10 -18.25 -2.08
C GLN A 42 -3.67 -17.32 -3.16
N THR A 43 -4.70 -16.56 -2.81
CA THR A 43 -5.33 -15.59 -3.73
C THR A 43 -4.43 -14.38 -3.93
N PHE A 44 -4.66 -13.62 -5.01
CA PHE A 44 -3.97 -12.35 -5.26
C PHE A 44 -4.00 -11.42 -4.05
N PHE A 45 -5.18 -11.19 -3.47
CA PHE A 45 -5.32 -10.29 -2.33
C PHE A 45 -4.72 -10.85 -1.04
N ALA A 46 -4.75 -12.17 -0.84
CA ALA A 46 -4.07 -12.79 0.30
C ALA A 46 -2.56 -12.50 0.27
N ARG A 47 -1.92 -12.70 -0.90
CA ARG A 47 -0.49 -12.43 -1.10
C ARG A 47 -0.14 -10.96 -1.07
N MET A 48 -1.00 -10.12 -1.65
CA MET A 48 -0.81 -8.67 -1.62
C MET A 48 -0.81 -8.16 -0.18
N LEU A 49 -1.85 -8.51 0.60
CA LEU A 49 -2.05 -8.08 1.98
C LEU A 49 -1.07 -8.69 2.99
N SER A 50 -0.30 -9.72 2.59
CA SER A 50 0.77 -10.29 3.42
C SER A 50 2.15 -9.71 3.11
N CYS A 51 2.25 -8.81 2.12
CA CYS A 51 3.53 -8.23 1.71
C CYS A 51 3.50 -6.70 1.85
N PRO A 52 4.34 -6.10 2.72
CA PRO A 52 4.38 -4.65 2.94
C PRO A 52 4.79 -3.88 1.69
N TYR A 53 5.67 -4.45 0.86
CA TYR A 53 6.05 -3.84 -0.41
C TYR A 53 4.87 -3.82 -1.40
N CYS A 54 4.18 -4.96 -1.59
CA CYS A 54 3.04 -5.05 -2.50
C CYS A 54 1.85 -4.20 -2.04
N THR A 55 1.51 -4.27 -0.76
CA THR A 55 0.44 -3.45 -0.18
C THR A 55 0.81 -1.98 -0.27
N GLY A 56 2.05 -1.59 0.05
CA GLY A 56 2.53 -0.21 -0.05
C GLY A 56 2.46 0.33 -1.48
N PHE A 57 2.77 -0.49 -2.49
CA PHE A 57 2.64 -0.12 -3.91
C PHE A 57 1.19 0.21 -4.28
N HIS A 58 0.23 -0.64 -3.92
CA HIS A 58 -1.20 -0.40 -4.20
C HIS A 58 -1.81 0.70 -3.33
N ALA A 59 -1.37 0.83 -2.08
CA ALA A 59 -1.74 1.93 -1.22
C ALA A 59 -1.28 3.28 -1.81
N GLY A 60 -0.11 3.32 -2.47
CA GLY A 60 0.37 4.48 -3.21
C GLY A 60 -0.55 4.88 -4.37
N TYR A 61 -1.05 3.92 -5.16
CA TYR A 61 -2.09 4.20 -6.17
C TYR A 61 -3.35 4.78 -5.53
N ILE A 62 -3.87 4.14 -4.49
CA ILE A 62 -5.10 4.57 -3.82
C ILE A 62 -4.95 5.99 -3.29
N ALA A 63 -3.87 6.27 -2.56
CA ALA A 63 -3.60 7.59 -1.99
C ALA A 63 -3.46 8.66 -3.08
N TRP A 64 -2.72 8.37 -4.16
CA TRP A 64 -2.56 9.30 -5.28
C TRP A 64 -3.90 9.59 -5.97
N PHE A 65 -4.71 8.56 -6.23
CA PHE A 65 -6.04 8.72 -6.81
C PHE A 65 -6.99 9.50 -5.92
N MET A 66 -6.97 9.29 -4.60
CA MET A 66 -7.81 10.05 -3.67
C MET A 66 -7.50 11.55 -3.72
N ILE A 67 -6.23 11.92 -3.89
CA ILE A 67 -5.79 13.32 -3.95
C ILE A 67 -6.08 13.94 -5.33
N HIS A 68 -5.85 13.19 -6.41
CA HIS A 68 -5.94 13.68 -7.79
C HIS A 68 -7.24 13.31 -8.50
N ALA A 69 -8.23 12.72 -7.80
CA ALA A 69 -9.49 12.24 -8.39
C ALA A 69 -10.15 13.28 -9.30
N HIS A 70 -10.21 14.53 -8.84
CA HIS A 70 -10.81 15.64 -9.59
C HIS A 70 -10.09 15.90 -10.92
N VAL A 71 -8.76 15.80 -10.95
CA VAL A 71 -7.96 16.04 -12.16
C VAL A 71 -8.08 14.86 -13.11
N VAL A 72 -8.00 13.63 -12.58
CA VAL A 72 -8.12 12.41 -13.38
C VAL A 72 -9.45 12.35 -14.13
N LEU A 73 -10.54 12.81 -13.49
CA LEU A 73 -11.88 12.79 -14.08
C LEU A 73 -12.14 13.93 -15.08
N THR A 74 -11.40 15.03 -15.00
CA THR A 74 -11.67 16.24 -15.81
C THR A 74 -10.65 16.49 -16.92
N ALA A 75 -9.39 16.13 -16.72
CA ALA A 75 -8.31 16.38 -17.67
C ALA A 75 -7.15 15.36 -17.49
N PRO A 76 -7.36 14.08 -17.84
CA PRO A 76 -6.31 13.07 -17.72
C PRO A 76 -5.16 13.38 -18.68
N SER A 77 -3.92 13.19 -18.22
CA SER A 77 -2.71 13.35 -19.03
C SER A 77 -1.78 12.15 -18.90
N TRP A 78 -1.02 11.85 -19.95
CA TRP A 78 -0.02 10.78 -19.92
C TRP A 78 1.07 11.00 -18.86
N GLY A 79 1.39 12.26 -18.52
CA GLY A 79 2.34 12.59 -17.46
C GLY A 79 1.90 12.08 -16.08
N MET A 80 0.60 12.01 -15.81
CA MET A 80 0.04 11.49 -14.56
C MET A 80 0.31 10.01 -14.37
N ILE A 81 0.47 9.24 -15.45
CA ILE A 81 0.83 7.81 -15.35
C ILE A 81 2.23 7.66 -14.75
N GLY A 82 3.19 8.48 -15.22
CA GLY A 82 4.54 8.48 -14.65
C GLY A 82 4.52 8.89 -13.17
N GLU A 83 3.72 9.89 -12.82
CA GLU A 83 3.58 10.38 -11.45
C GLU A 83 2.98 9.33 -10.51
N VAL A 84 1.88 8.67 -10.91
CA VAL A 84 1.23 7.66 -10.07
C VAL A 84 2.12 6.42 -9.92
N VAL A 85 2.82 6.00 -10.97
CA VAL A 85 3.77 4.87 -10.92
C VAL A 85 4.95 5.21 -10.00
N ALA A 86 5.54 6.40 -10.13
CA ALA A 86 6.62 6.85 -9.26
C ALA A 86 6.16 6.93 -7.80
N THR A 87 4.95 7.44 -7.56
CA THR A 87 4.34 7.52 -6.23
C THR A 87 4.09 6.14 -5.64
N ALA A 88 3.64 5.18 -6.44
CA ALA A 88 3.42 3.81 -6.02
C ALA A 88 4.74 3.14 -5.58
N PHE A 89 5.82 3.28 -6.36
CA PHE A 89 7.14 2.77 -5.97
C PHE A 89 7.73 3.49 -4.76
N ALA A 90 7.58 4.81 -4.66
CA ALA A 90 8.01 5.55 -3.47
C ALA A 90 7.24 5.08 -2.23
N SER A 91 5.94 4.81 -2.36
CA SER A 91 5.10 4.30 -1.28
C SER A 91 5.49 2.88 -0.87
N SER A 92 5.80 2.00 -1.83
CA SER A 92 6.27 0.64 -1.51
C SER A 92 7.59 0.65 -0.75
N ALA A 93 8.56 1.46 -1.21
CA ALA A 93 9.84 1.62 -0.54
C ALA A 93 9.68 2.21 0.88
N ALA A 94 8.85 3.24 1.03
CA ALA A 94 8.58 3.86 2.33
C ALA A 94 7.90 2.89 3.31
N CYS A 95 6.85 2.18 2.86
CA CYS A 95 6.14 1.21 3.72
C CYS A 95 7.07 0.07 4.14
N TYR A 96 7.85 -0.48 3.22
CA TYR A 96 8.81 -1.54 3.52
C TYR A 96 9.90 -1.08 4.49
N LEU A 97 10.45 0.12 4.30
CA LEU A 97 11.45 0.69 5.19
C LEU A 97 10.90 0.90 6.61
N LEU A 98 9.66 1.40 6.72
CA LEU A 98 9.01 1.62 8.01
C LEU A 98 8.71 0.31 8.73
N ASP A 99 8.31 -0.73 7.99
CA ASP A 99 8.07 -2.07 8.52
C ASP A 99 9.36 -2.68 9.09
N ILE A 100 10.45 -2.67 8.31
CA ILE A 100 11.78 -3.11 8.78
C ILE A 100 12.24 -2.30 10.00
N THR A 101 12.02 -0.98 9.99
CA THR A 101 12.42 -0.12 11.10
C THR A 101 11.62 -0.46 12.36
N ALA A 102 10.32 -0.74 12.23
CA ALA A 102 9.48 -1.15 13.34
C ALA A 102 9.93 -2.51 13.89
N GLU A 103 10.15 -3.50 13.03
CA GLU A 103 10.69 -4.81 13.43
C GLU A 103 12.04 -4.66 14.15
N TRP A 104 12.95 -3.81 13.65
CA TRP A 104 14.24 -3.58 14.27
C TRP A 104 14.11 -2.95 15.66
N VAL A 105 13.22 -1.97 15.84
CA VAL A 105 12.93 -1.36 17.14
C VAL A 105 12.32 -2.39 18.10
N GLU A 106 11.42 -3.25 17.62
CA GLU A 106 10.80 -4.30 18.42
C GLU A 106 11.85 -5.29 18.94
N HIS A 107 12.73 -5.81 18.08
CA HIS A 107 13.83 -6.69 18.48
C HIS A 107 14.78 -6.03 19.48
N TRP A 108 15.15 -4.76 19.25
CA TRP A 108 16.01 -4.03 20.20
C TRP A 108 15.33 -3.85 21.56
N SER A 109 14.01 -3.67 21.58
CA SER A 109 13.23 -3.49 22.81
C SER A 109 12.99 -4.80 23.57
N SER A 110 12.96 -5.96 22.89
CA SER A 110 12.77 -7.27 23.51
C SER A 110 14.03 -7.80 24.22
N GLY A 111 15.20 -7.15 23.99
CA GLY A 111 16.46 -7.53 24.62
C GLY A 111 17.10 -8.78 24.02
N GLU A 112 16.71 -9.15 22.80
CA GLU A 112 17.31 -10.20 21.97
C GLU A 112 18.42 -9.67 21.05
#